data_AF-A0A0A3XP43-F1
#
_entry.id   AF-A0A0A3XP43-F1
#
_cell.length_a   1.000
_cell.length_b   1.000
_cell.length_c   1.000
_cell.angle_alpha   90.00
_cell.angle_beta   90.00
_cell.angle_gamma   90.00
#
_symmetry.space_group_name_H-M   'P 1'
#
loop_
_entity.id
_entity.type
_entity.pdbx_description
1 polymer ?
#
loop_
_entity_poly.entity_id
_entity_poly.type
_entity_poly.pdbx_seq_one_letter_code
_entity_poly.pdbx_strand_id
1 'polypeptide(L)' 'MRLVATRKYSFIAVQTLTECQACDSLFKVAENEFVLHMNSDEASEDERLVWLDSRAALLWINQTTDEYGMNWE' A
#
# COMPACT_ATOMS: atom_id res chain seq x y z
N MET A 1 -5.03 -14.57 -9.52
CA MET A 1 -4.85 -13.32 -8.78
C MET A 1 -6.12 -12.49 -8.87
N ARG A 2 -6.67 -12.03 -7.75
CA ARG A 2 -7.90 -11.23 -7.66
C ARG A 2 -7.66 -9.99 -6.81
N LEU A 3 -8.06 -8.82 -7.30
CA LEU A 3 -8.03 -7.59 -6.51
C LEU A 3 -9.03 -7.68 -5.35
N VAL A 4 -8.56 -7.39 -4.14
CA VAL A 4 -9.36 -7.40 -2.90
C VAL A 4 -9.76 -5.99 -2.53
N ALA A 5 -8.79 -5.06 -2.54
CA ALA A 5 -9.00 -3.67 -2.16
C ALA A 5 -7.90 -2.79 -2.76
N THR A 6 -8.21 -1.51 -2.96
CA THR A 6 -7.26 -0.48 -3.40
C THR A 6 -7.46 0.74 -2.52
N ARG A 7 -6.37 1.44 -2.21
CA ARG A 7 -6.38 2.70 -1.46
C ARG A 7 -5.49 3.71 -2.14
N LYS A 8 -5.98 4.95 -2.15
CA LYS A 8 -5.24 6.11 -2.60
C LYS A 8 -5.19 7.11 -1.47
N TYR A 9 -4.03 7.69 -1.22
CA TYR A 9 -3.85 8.68 -0.16
C TYR A 9 -2.72 9.64 -0.52
N SER A 10 -2.81 10.85 0.01
CA SER A 10 -1.75 11.85 -0.12
C SER A 10 -0.77 11.71 1.03
N PHE A 11 0.51 11.98 0.77
CA PHE A 11 1.55 12.07 1.79
C PHE A 11 2.54 13.18 1.40
N ILE A 12 3.37 13.62 2.34
CA ILE A 12 4.45 14.58 2.06
C ILE A 12 5.73 13.80 1.84
N ALA A 13 6.32 13.92 0.65
CA ALA A 13 7.60 13.29 0.35
C ALA A 13 8.72 13.92 1.19
N VAL A 14 9.53 13.10 1.85
CA VAL A 14 10.53 13.57 2.82
C VAL A 14 11.65 14.36 2.13
N GLN A 15 12.04 13.97 0.92
CA GLN A 15 13.17 14.58 0.20
C GLN A 15 12.80 15.93 -0.41
N THR A 16 11.57 16.09 -0.91
CA THR A 16 11.13 17.26 -1.67
C THR A 16 10.21 18.19 -0.86
N LEU A 17 9.64 17.68 0.24
CA LEU A 17 8.59 18.34 1.04
C LEU A 17 7.36 18.72 0.21
N THR A 18 7.12 18.01 -0.90
CA THR A 18 5.94 18.20 -1.75
C THR A 18 4.86 17.20 -1.40
N GLU A 19 3.60 17.59 -1.63
CA GLU A 19 2.49 16.64 -1.59
C GLU A 19 2.58 15.68 -2.77
N CYS A 20 2.52 14.39 -2.46
CA CYS A 20 2.57 13.28 -3.39
C CYS A 20 1.37 12.37 -3.17
N GLN A 21 1.03 11.56 -4.18
CA GLN A 21 -0.04 10.57 -4.08
C GLN A 21 0.54 9.16 -4.11
N ALA A 22 0.08 8.32 -3.19
CA ALA A 22 0.33 6.88 -3.17
C ALA A 22 -0.94 6.11 -3.57
N CYS A 23 -0.74 4.94 -4.16
CA CYS A 23 -1.78 3.99 -4.52
C CYS A 23 -1.34 2.58 -4.16
N ASP A 24 -2.02 1.99 -3.19
CA ASP A 24 -1.76 0.65 -2.70
C ASP A 24 -2.90 -0.29 -3.13
N SER A 25 -2.58 -1.46 -3.66
CA SER A 25 -3.53 -2.47 -4.13
C SER A 25 -3.23 -3.83 -3.51
N LEU A 26 -4.20 -4.38 -2.79
CA LEU A 26 -4.12 -5.71 -2.19
C LEU A 26 -4.75 -6.75 -3.11
N PHE A 27 -4.00 -7.78 -3.44
CA PHE A 27 -4.42 -8.90 -4.25
C PHE A 27 -4.41 -10.19 -3.45
N LYS A 28 -5.41 -11.04 -3.69
CA LYS A 28 -5.39 -12.44 -3.28
C LYS A 28 -4.83 -13.29 -4.42
N VAL A 29 -3.75 -14.03 -4.15
CA VAL A 29 -3.05 -14.84 -5.15
C VAL A 29 -3.54 -16.29 -5.09
N ALA A 30 -3.62 -16.86 -3.88
CA ALA A 30 -4.13 -18.20 -3.60
C ALA A 30 -4.93 -18.23 -2.29
N GLU A 31 -5.20 -19.43 -1.76
CA GLU A 31 -5.80 -19.58 -0.45
C GLU A 31 -4.82 -19.09 0.63
N ASN A 32 -5.24 -18.11 1.44
CA ASN A 32 -4.45 -17.48 2.49
C ASN A 32 -3.16 -16.75 2.04
N GLU A 33 -2.97 -16.56 0.74
CA GLU A 33 -1.81 -15.85 0.18
C GLU A 33 -2.23 -14.53 -0.47
N PHE A 34 -1.60 -13.44 -0.01
CA PHE A 34 -1.89 -12.10 -0.47
C PHE A 34 -0.62 -11.36 -0.87
N VAL A 35 -0.76 -10.45 -1.83
CA VAL A 35 0.29 -9.54 -2.28
C VAL A 35 -0.25 -8.12 -2.20
N LEU A 36 0.44 -7.27 -1.46
CA LEU A 36 0.25 -5.84 -1.46
C LEU A 36 1.21 -5.21 -2.47
N HIS A 37 0.65 -4.52 -3.43
CA HIS A 37 1.37 -3.68 -4.38
C HIS A 37 1.26 -2.23 -3.92
N MET A 38 2.38 -1.59 -3.65
CA MET A 38 2.46 -0.20 -3.24
C MET A 38 3.17 0.58 -4.33
N ASN A 39 2.62 1.72 -4.70
CA ASN A 39 3.18 2.60 -5.73
C ASN A 39 2.88 4.06 -5.37
N SER A 40 3.72 4.98 -5.83
CA SER A 40 3.54 6.42 -5.66
C SER A 40 3.86 7.18 -6.96
N ASP A 41 3.45 8.45 -7.02
CA ASP A 41 3.78 9.34 -8.13
C ASP A 41 5.25 9.83 -8.10
N GLU A 42 5.95 9.67 -6.97
CA GLU A 42 7.42 9.78 -6.93
C GLU A 42 8.02 8.61 -7.74
N ALA A 43 9.16 8.84 -8.37
CA ALA A 43 9.76 7.99 -9.40
C ALA A 43 9.68 6.47 -9.13
N SER A 44 9.70 5.68 -10.21
CA SER A 44 9.54 4.21 -10.28
C SER A 44 10.36 3.33 -9.30
N GLU A 45 11.27 3.91 -8.52
CA GLU A 45 12.03 3.22 -7.48
C GLU A 45 11.20 2.93 -6.21
N ASP A 46 10.01 3.53 -6.08
CA ASP A 46 9.11 3.35 -4.93
C ASP A 46 7.99 2.31 -5.16
N GLU A 47 8.05 1.57 -6.27
CA GLU A 47 7.19 0.41 -6.48
C GLU A 47 7.63 -0.75 -5.58
N ARG A 48 6.77 -1.16 -4.63
CA ARG A 48 7.06 -2.24 -3.68
C ARG A 48 6.00 -3.33 -3.77
N LEU A 49 6.46 -4.58 -3.71
CA LEU A 49 5.60 -5.77 -3.59
C LEU A 49 5.86 -6.45 -2.26
N VAL A 50 4.83 -6.54 -1.42
CA VAL A 50 4.91 -7.13 -0.08
C VAL A 50 3.98 -8.33 -0.01
N TRP A 51 4.53 -9.49 0.35
CA TRP A 51 3.74 -10.70 0.61
C TRP A 51 3.14 -10.65 2.01
N LEU A 52 1.83 -10.91 2.10
CA LEU A 52 1.08 -10.87 3.35
C LEU A 52 0.41 -12.22 3.61
N ASP A 53 0.44 -12.66 4.87
CA ASP A 53 -0.43 -13.72 5.35
C ASP A 53 -1.88 -13.20 5.55
N SER A 54 -2.82 -14.11 5.83
CA SER A 54 -4.22 -13.75 6.07
C SER A 54 -4.43 -12.73 7.18
N ARG A 55 -3.63 -12.78 8.26
CA ARG A 55 -3.77 -11.85 9.38
C ARG A 55 -3.31 -10.46 8.98
N ALA A 56 -2.14 -10.34 8.35
CA ALA A 56 -1.60 -9.09 7.88
C ALA A 56 -2.50 -8.46 6.81
N ALA A 57 -3.04 -9.26 5.90
CA ALA A 57 -4.02 -8.81 4.91
C ALA A 57 -5.30 -8.26 5.57
N LEU A 58 -5.84 -8.96 6.57
CA LEU A 58 -7.01 -8.49 7.33
C LEU A 58 -6.72 -7.21 8.12
N LEU A 59 -5.56 -7.11 8.76
CA LEU A 59 -5.15 -5.89 9.45
C LEU A 59 -5.04 -4.73 8.47
N TRP A 60 -4.39 -4.92 7.33
CA TRP A 60 -4.31 -3.91 6.28
C TRP A 60 -5.70 -3.47 5.84
N ILE A 61 -6.62 -4.38 5.51
CA ILE A 61 -8.00 -4.06 5.10
C ILE A 61 -8.78 -3.26 6.15
N ASN A 62 -8.47 -3.42 7.44
CA ASN A 62 -9.19 -2.76 8.52
C ASN A 62 -8.45 -1.54 9.13
N GLN A 63 -7.25 -1.22 8.66
CA GLN A 63 -6.58 0.04 9.03
C GLN A 63 -7.49 1.24 8.72
N THR A 64 -7.29 2.31 9.49
CA THR A 64 -8.08 3.55 9.36
C THR A 64 -7.30 4.63 8.65
N THR A 65 -8.00 5.66 8.13
CA THR A 65 -7.40 6.69 7.27
C THR A 65 -6.29 7.49 7.94
N ASP A 66 -6.36 7.64 9.25
CA ASP A 66 -5.39 8.38 10.06
C ASP A 66 -4.07 7.59 10.28
N GLU A 67 -4.02 6.31 9.91
CA GLU A 67 -2.83 5.45 10.02
C GLU A 67 -2.06 5.34 8.68
N TYR A 68 -2.58 5.93 7.61
CA TYR A 68 -1.94 5.89 6.28
C TYR A 68 -0.86 6.98 6.14
N GLY A 69 0.17 6.70 5.33
CA GLY A 69 1.31 7.60 5.12
C GLY A 69 2.48 7.36 6.07
N MET A 70 2.26 6.75 7.25
CA MET A 70 3.35 6.39 8.18
C MET A 70 4.25 5.27 7.68
N ASN A 71 3.82 4.49 6.67
CA ASN A 71 4.56 3.34 6.16
C ASN A 71 5.50 3.68 4.97
N TRP A 72 5.54 4.94 4.53
CA TRP A 72 6.42 5.40 3.44
C TRP A 72 7.73 6.05 3.94
N GLU A 73 8.05 5.91 5.23
CA GLU A 73 9.36 6.29 5.78
C GLU A 73 10.53 5.50 5.16
#